data_AF-A0A1V6TZJ3-F1
#
_entry.id   AF-A0A1V6TZJ3-F1
#
_cell.length_a   1.000
_cell.length_b   1.000
_cell.length_c   1.000
_cell.angle_alpha   90.00
_cell.angle_beta   90.00
_cell.angle_gamma   90.00
#
_symmetry.space_group_name_H-M   'P 1'
#
loop_
_entity.id
_entity.type
_entity.pdbx_description
1 polymer ?
#
loop_
_entity_poly.entity_id
_entity_poly.type
_entity_poly.pdbx_seq_one_letter_code
_entity_poly.pdbx_strand_id
1 'polypeptide(L)'
;MSASLSITAPVTQPTGNEVITEWSLSRLATYVRQMTNSMTQEALDATLEMVATVKDKSSLNLRIDSFPPMSVLQTDHRDANISSADFGFGKPATYRHLIDQITQGVIIIYPSRDPSPESDEGPEISITYEKSLKDDLINDPEWCKYFEYRGVDAVSAS
;
A
#
# COMPACT_ATOMS: atom_id res chain seq x y z
N MET A 1 12.63 -7.46 -4.32
CA MET A 1 11.45 -7.13 -3.52
C MET A 1 10.49 -8.30 -3.68
N SER A 2 10.03 -8.90 -2.58
CA SER A 2 8.98 -9.94 -2.61
C SER A 2 7.65 -9.28 -2.25
N ALA A 3 6.57 -9.69 -2.89
CA ALA A 3 5.23 -9.19 -2.64
C ALA A 3 4.24 -10.35 -2.62
N SER A 4 3.24 -10.28 -1.75
CA SER A 4 2.10 -11.17 -1.81
C SER A 4 1.17 -10.69 -2.91
N LEU A 5 0.84 -11.55 -3.86
CA LEU A 5 0.00 -11.20 -5.02
C LEU A 5 -1.25 -12.07 -5.04
N SER A 6 -2.41 -11.46 -5.31
CA SER A 6 -3.68 -12.18 -5.44
C SER A 6 -3.63 -13.31 -6.48
N ILE A 7 -2.85 -13.13 -7.54
CA ILE A 7 -2.73 -14.08 -8.66
C ILE A 7 -1.88 -15.32 -8.34
N THR A 8 -1.04 -15.26 -7.30
CA THR A 8 -0.18 -16.38 -6.86
C THR A 8 -0.57 -16.92 -5.49
N ALA A 9 -1.44 -16.22 -4.76
CA ALA A 9 -1.93 -16.68 -3.47
C ALA A 9 -2.82 -17.93 -3.62
N PRO A 10 -2.72 -18.91 -2.70
CA PRO A 10 -3.58 -20.09 -2.66
C PRO A 10 -4.98 -19.76 -2.08
N VAL A 11 -5.54 -18.62 -2.47
CA VAL A 11 -6.81 -18.08 -1.99
C VAL A 11 -7.58 -17.55 -3.18
N THR A 12 -8.87 -17.84 -3.27
CA THR A 12 -9.71 -17.35 -4.37
C THR A 12 -9.73 -15.82 -4.39
N GLN A 13 -9.26 -15.23 -5.49
CA GLN A 13 -9.29 -13.79 -5.70
C GLN A 13 -10.75 -13.30 -5.78
N PRO A 14 -11.12 -12.21 -5.07
CA PRO A 14 -12.44 -11.63 -5.19
C PRO A 14 -12.64 -10.98 -6.57
N THR A 15 -13.89 -10.95 -7.00
CA THR A 15 -14.31 -10.10 -8.13
C THR A 15 -14.37 -8.63 -7.72
N GLY A 16 -14.36 -7.72 -8.70
CA GLY A 16 -14.55 -6.29 -8.42
C GLY A 16 -15.88 -6.00 -7.70
N ASN A 17 -16.97 -6.68 -8.08
CA ASN A 17 -18.27 -6.47 -7.44
C ASN A 17 -18.25 -6.91 -5.96
N GLU A 18 -17.58 -8.03 -5.68
CA GLU A 18 -17.37 -8.52 -4.32
C GLU A 18 -16.62 -7.50 -3.47
N VAL A 19 -15.57 -6.87 -3.99
CA VAL A 19 -14.80 -5.85 -3.26
C VAL A 19 -15.62 -4.58 -3.01
N ILE A 20 -16.38 -4.11 -4.00
CA ILE A 20 -17.05 -2.80 -3.96
C ILE A 20 -18.36 -2.85 -3.16
N THR A 21 -19.10 -3.97 -3.24
CA THR A 21 -20.49 -4.01 -2.73
C THR A 21 -20.85 -5.21 -1.87
N GLU A 22 -20.34 -6.41 -2.18
CA GLU A 22 -20.89 -7.64 -1.58
C GLU A 22 -20.14 -8.09 -0.32
N TRP A 23 -18.81 -7.94 -0.28
CA TRP A 23 -18.01 -8.39 0.85
C TRP A 23 -17.98 -7.35 1.97
N SER A 24 -18.13 -7.80 3.21
CA SER A 24 -17.89 -6.95 4.37
C SER A 24 -16.40 -6.61 4.50
N LEU A 25 -16.11 -5.49 5.17
CA LEU A 25 -14.72 -5.11 5.52
C LEU A 25 -13.97 -6.23 6.26
N SER A 26 -14.65 -6.95 7.16
CA SER A 26 -14.05 -8.08 7.89
C SER A 26 -13.67 -9.26 6.97
N ARG A 27 -14.48 -9.52 5.93
CA ARG A 27 -14.20 -10.56 4.94
C ARG A 27 -13.02 -10.15 4.05
N LEU A 28 -12.97 -8.89 3.60
CA LEU A 28 -11.83 -8.35 2.86
C LEU A 28 -10.53 -8.41 3.68
N ALA A 29 -10.57 -8.02 4.95
CA ALA A 29 -9.43 -8.12 5.86
C ALA A 29 -8.97 -9.57 6.05
N THR A 30 -9.90 -10.52 6.15
CA THR A 30 -9.59 -11.96 6.23
C THR A 30 -8.91 -12.44 4.96
N TYR A 31 -9.39 -12.05 3.79
CA TYR A 31 -8.77 -12.37 2.50
C TYR A 31 -7.34 -11.85 2.42
N VAL A 32 -7.10 -10.58 2.77
CA VAL A 32 -5.75 -9.99 2.81
C VAL A 32 -4.85 -10.75 3.79
N ARG A 33 -5.38 -11.16 4.96
CA ARG A 33 -4.64 -11.97 5.93
C ARG A 33 -4.29 -13.35 5.38
N GLN A 34 -5.22 -14.04 4.71
CA GLN A 34 -4.95 -15.34 4.11
C GLN A 34 -3.90 -15.25 3.01
N MET A 35 -4.01 -14.23 2.15
CA MET A 35 -3.02 -13.93 1.10
C MET A 35 -1.64 -13.66 1.71
N THR A 36 -1.53 -12.76 2.68
CA THR A 36 -0.24 -12.43 3.33
C THR A 36 0.35 -13.60 4.11
N ASN A 37 -0.47 -14.39 4.82
CA ASN A 37 -0.02 -15.59 5.54
C ASN A 37 0.47 -16.70 4.60
N SER A 38 0.11 -16.67 3.30
CA SER A 38 0.64 -17.65 2.33
C SER A 38 2.12 -17.43 1.98
N MET A 39 2.68 -16.26 2.32
CA MET A 39 4.10 -15.95 2.15
C MET A 39 4.91 -16.53 3.31
N THR A 40 5.09 -17.86 3.29
CA THR A 40 5.97 -18.56 4.25
C THR A 40 7.43 -18.47 3.82
N GLN A 41 8.35 -18.92 4.69
CA GLN A 41 9.77 -19.03 4.33
C GLN A 41 9.97 -19.94 3.12
N GLU A 42 9.27 -21.07 3.05
CA GLU A 42 9.36 -22.02 1.94
C GLU A 42 8.85 -21.40 0.63
N ALA A 43 7.77 -20.62 0.69
CA ALA A 43 7.25 -19.90 -0.47
C ALA A 43 8.23 -18.82 -0.95
N LEU A 44 8.89 -18.13 -0.02
CA LEU A 44 9.94 -17.16 -0.34
C LEU A 44 11.15 -17.84 -0.96
N ASP A 45 11.62 -18.95 -0.40
CA ASP A 45 12.76 -19.71 -0.91
C ASP A 45 12.49 -20.22 -2.32
N ALA A 46 11.31 -20.78 -2.57
CA ALA A 46 10.89 -21.20 -3.91
C ALA A 46 10.85 -20.01 -4.91
N THR A 47 10.41 -18.84 -4.45
CA THR A 47 10.42 -17.62 -5.26
C THR A 47 11.86 -17.19 -5.58
N LEU A 48 12.77 -17.24 -4.60
CA LEU A 48 14.18 -16.91 -4.79
C LEU A 48 14.88 -17.88 -5.74
N GLU A 49 14.60 -19.18 -5.65
CA GLU A 49 15.10 -20.20 -6.58
C GLU A 49 14.63 -19.92 -8.01
N MET A 50 13.34 -19.60 -8.20
CA MET A 50 12.82 -19.20 -9.51
C MET A 50 13.52 -17.94 -10.04
N VAL A 51 13.61 -16.89 -9.23
CA VAL A 51 14.26 -15.62 -9.60
C VAL A 51 15.73 -15.82 -9.93
N ALA A 52 16.43 -16.75 -9.28
CA ALA A 52 17.83 -17.05 -9.56
C ALA A 52 18.05 -17.59 -10.98
N THR A 53 17.04 -18.24 -11.59
CA THR A 53 17.11 -18.73 -12.98
C THR A 53 16.97 -17.61 -14.02
N VAL A 54 16.45 -16.44 -13.63
CA VAL A 54 16.22 -15.31 -14.54
C VAL A 54 17.49 -14.50 -14.71
N LYS A 55 18.03 -14.51 -15.94
CA LYS A 55 19.26 -13.77 -16.29
C LYS A 55 19.07 -12.25 -16.20
N ASP A 56 17.99 -11.75 -16.79
CA ASP A 56 17.65 -10.32 -16.76
C ASP A 56 16.66 -10.03 -15.63
N LYS A 57 17.18 -9.64 -14.46
CA LYS A 57 16.36 -9.31 -13.30
C LYS A 57 15.55 -8.02 -13.46
N SER A 58 15.88 -7.16 -14.43
CA SER A 58 15.11 -5.94 -14.67
C SER A 58 13.70 -6.24 -15.20
N SER A 59 13.55 -7.37 -15.90
CA SER A 59 12.26 -7.87 -16.38
C SER A 59 11.29 -8.30 -15.27
N LEU A 60 11.78 -8.49 -14.05
CA LEU A 60 10.99 -8.88 -12.88
C LEU A 60 10.41 -7.70 -12.10
N ASN A 61 10.47 -6.49 -12.67
CA ASN A 61 9.93 -5.31 -12.04
C ASN A 61 8.39 -5.40 -11.93
N LEU A 62 7.88 -5.27 -10.70
CA LEU A 62 6.45 -5.20 -10.43
C LEU A 62 5.96 -3.77 -10.70
N ARG A 63 5.18 -3.61 -11.76
CA ARG A 63 4.57 -2.32 -12.12
C ARG A 63 3.06 -2.45 -12.06
N ILE A 64 2.40 -1.59 -11.28
CA ILE A 64 0.95 -1.67 -11.09
C ILE A 64 0.18 -1.45 -12.41
N ASP A 65 0.74 -0.66 -13.34
CA ASP A 65 0.21 -0.45 -14.68
C ASP A 65 0.27 -1.69 -15.61
N SER A 66 0.97 -2.75 -15.19
CA SER A 66 0.98 -4.04 -15.89
C SER A 66 -0.14 -4.99 -15.43
N PHE A 67 -0.90 -4.62 -14.40
CA PHE A 67 -2.05 -5.37 -13.90
C PHE A 67 -3.38 -4.79 -14.42
N PRO A 68 -4.49 -5.55 -14.34
CA PRO A 68 -5.79 -5.05 -14.78
C PRO A 68 -6.20 -3.73 -14.10
N PRO A 69 -7.04 -2.90 -14.74
CA PRO A 69 -7.62 -1.72 -14.12
C PRO A 69 -8.24 -2.04 -12.76
N MET A 70 -8.19 -1.09 -11.82
CA MET A 70 -8.63 -1.24 -10.42
C MET A 70 -7.77 -2.18 -9.56
N SER A 71 -6.63 -2.66 -10.06
CA SER A 71 -5.64 -3.32 -9.20
C SER A 71 -5.05 -2.32 -8.20
N VAL A 72 -4.78 -2.80 -6.99
CA VAL A 72 -4.16 -2.02 -5.93
C VAL A 72 -2.80 -2.61 -5.58
N LEU A 73 -1.78 -1.76 -5.53
CA LEU A 73 -0.47 -2.06 -4.96
C LEU A 73 -0.33 -1.31 -3.64
N GLN A 74 -0.18 -2.05 -2.54
CA GLN A 74 -0.03 -1.46 -1.22
C GLN A 74 1.35 -1.73 -0.64
N THR A 75 2.03 -0.70 -0.14
CA THR A 75 3.25 -0.82 0.66
C THR A 75 3.02 -0.26 2.06
N ASP A 76 3.39 -1.04 3.07
CA ASP A 76 3.20 -0.67 4.48
C ASP A 76 4.56 -0.39 5.12
N HIS A 77 4.78 0.87 5.48
CA HIS A 77 6.02 1.35 6.09
C HIS A 77 5.83 1.65 7.59
N ARG A 78 4.72 1.25 8.22
CA ARG A 78 4.44 1.59 9.62
C ARG A 78 5.51 1.08 10.59
N ASP A 79 6.10 -0.07 10.31
CA ASP A 79 7.18 -0.65 11.12
C ASP A 79 8.55 -0.02 10.82
N ALA A 80 8.64 0.90 9.85
CA ALA A 80 9.86 1.63 9.60
C ALA A 80 10.09 2.64 10.73
N ASN A 81 11.16 2.44 11.50
CA ASN A 81 11.52 3.28 12.64
C ASN A 81 12.16 4.62 12.22
N ILE A 82 11.53 5.33 11.28
CA ILE A 82 12.05 6.58 10.71
C ILE A 82 11.73 7.77 11.61
N SER A 83 10.55 7.80 12.23
CA SER A 83 10.11 8.91 13.10
C SER A 83 10.94 9.07 14.38
N SER A 84 11.70 8.05 14.79
CA SER A 84 12.61 8.13 15.94
C SER A 84 14.07 8.41 15.58
N ALA A 85 14.42 8.40 14.30
CA ALA A 85 15.80 8.61 13.87
C ALA A 85 16.25 10.04 14.20
N ASP A 86 17.26 10.20 15.04
CA ASP A 86 17.86 11.51 15.34
C ASP A 86 19.35 11.46 15.04
N PHE A 87 19.79 12.28 14.10
CA PHE A 87 21.18 12.34 13.64
C PHE A 87 21.97 13.49 14.29
N GLY A 88 21.47 14.06 15.38
CA GLY A 88 22.11 15.14 16.14
C GLY A 88 21.53 16.54 15.89
N PHE A 89 20.40 16.63 15.17
CA PHE A 89 19.69 17.89 14.89
C PHE A 89 18.18 17.77 15.06
N GLY A 90 17.73 16.70 15.73
CA GLY A 90 16.32 16.43 15.99
C GLY A 90 15.74 15.34 15.09
N LYS A 91 14.51 14.94 15.42
CA LYS A 91 13.76 13.92 14.71
C LYS A 91 13.10 14.48 13.43
N PRO A 92 12.88 13.66 12.39
CA PRO A 92 12.12 14.05 11.22
C PRO A 92 10.73 14.56 11.59
N ALA A 93 10.34 15.70 11.02
CA ALA A 93 8.96 16.17 11.12
C ALA A 93 7.98 15.29 10.33
N THR A 94 8.46 14.61 9.29
CA THR A 94 7.67 13.70 8.46
C THR A 94 8.57 12.73 7.69
N TYR A 95 7.99 11.63 7.22
CA TYR A 95 8.59 10.67 6.32
C TYR A 95 7.67 10.48 5.11
N ARG A 96 8.23 10.61 3.91
CA ARG A 96 7.51 10.43 2.63
C ARG A 96 8.32 9.60 1.67
N HIS A 97 7.62 8.78 0.90
CA HIS A 97 8.22 8.05 -0.20
C HIS A 97 8.29 8.99 -1.41
N LEU A 98 9.47 9.14 -1.99
CA LEU A 98 9.64 9.95 -3.20
C LEU A 98 9.10 9.15 -4.39
N ILE A 99 8.11 9.71 -5.08
CA ILE A 99 7.45 9.08 -6.23
C ILE A 99 7.88 9.84 -7.48
N ASP A 100 8.71 9.20 -8.31
CA ASP A 100 9.17 9.79 -9.58
C ASP A 100 8.09 9.74 -10.68
N GLN A 101 7.22 8.72 -10.63
CA GLN A 101 6.11 8.53 -11.55
C GLN A 101 4.85 8.11 -10.78
N ILE A 102 3.78 8.89 -10.94
CA ILE A 102 2.51 8.60 -10.28
C ILE A 102 1.71 7.64 -11.14
N THR A 103 1.46 6.45 -10.60
CA THR A 103 0.58 5.45 -11.22
C THR A 103 -0.61 5.22 -10.29
N GLN A 104 -1.81 5.15 -10.86
CA GLN A 104 -3.04 4.91 -10.09
C GLN A 104 -3.01 3.56 -9.37
N GLY A 105 -3.68 3.49 -8.22
CA GLY A 105 -3.82 2.25 -7.45
C GLY A 105 -2.64 1.95 -6.53
N VAL A 106 -1.64 2.84 -6.43
CA VAL A 106 -0.58 2.74 -5.42
C VAL A 106 -1.04 3.36 -4.11
N ILE A 107 -0.94 2.59 -3.03
CA ILE A 107 -1.24 2.99 -1.66
C ILE A 107 0.03 2.85 -0.82
N ILE A 108 0.42 3.91 -0.11
CA ILE A 108 1.56 3.90 0.79
C ILE A 108 1.07 4.24 2.19
N ILE A 109 1.35 3.36 3.15
CA ILE A 109 1.02 3.58 4.56
C ILE A 109 2.29 3.98 5.29
N TYR A 110 2.30 5.18 5.86
CA TYR A 110 3.40 5.72 6.64
C TYR A 110 3.19 5.45 8.15
N PRO A 111 4.28 5.42 8.94
CA PRO A 111 4.17 5.43 10.40
C PRO A 111 3.45 6.71 10.86
N SER A 112 2.90 6.67 12.08
CA SER A 112 2.40 7.87 12.74
C SER A 112 3.54 8.88 12.92
N ARG A 113 3.23 10.18 12.78
CA ARG A 113 4.24 11.24 12.99
C ARG A 113 4.62 11.34 14.46
N ASP A 114 3.65 11.15 15.35
CA ASP A 114 3.88 11.02 16.78
C ASP A 114 3.53 9.61 17.27
N PRO A 115 4.52 8.74 17.53
CA PRO A 115 4.30 7.40 18.04
C PRO A 115 4.00 7.36 19.55
N SER A 116 3.85 8.51 20.21
CA SER A 116 3.53 8.56 21.64
C SER A 116 2.16 7.90 21.92
N PRO A 117 2.01 7.13 23.01
CA PRO A 117 0.73 6.47 23.34
C PRO A 117 -0.44 7.43 23.56
N GLU A 118 -0.12 8.69 23.89
CA GLU A 118 -1.09 9.76 24.16
C GLU A 118 -1.54 10.48 22.88
N SER A 119 -0.83 10.25 21.77
CA SER A 119 -1.16 10.80 20.46
C SER A 119 -2.40 10.13 19.91
N ASP A 120 -3.35 10.93 19.42
CA ASP A 120 -4.47 10.47 18.62
C ASP A 120 -4.12 10.34 17.13
N GLU A 121 -2.88 10.69 16.74
CA GLU A 121 -2.43 10.56 15.36
C GLU A 121 -2.23 9.09 14.96
N GLY A 122 -3.09 8.64 14.06
CA GLY A 122 -2.96 7.37 13.36
C GLY A 122 -1.86 7.37 12.28
N PRO A 123 -1.72 6.26 11.53
CA PRO A 123 -0.85 6.22 10.37
C PRO A 123 -1.33 7.19 9.29
N GLU A 124 -0.41 7.76 8.52
CA GLU A 124 -0.76 8.54 7.34
C GLU A 124 -0.83 7.62 6.11
N ILE A 125 -1.81 7.86 5.23
CA ILE A 125 -2.01 7.04 4.03
C ILE A 125 -1.98 7.96 2.81
N SER A 126 -1.07 7.67 1.88
CA SER A 126 -1.04 8.28 0.54
C SER A 126 -1.72 7.34 -0.44
N ILE A 127 -2.70 7.84 -1.19
CA ILE A 127 -3.49 7.07 -2.16
C ILE A 127 -3.35 7.79 -3.50
N THR A 128 -2.91 7.07 -4.52
CA THR A 128 -2.80 7.59 -5.87
C THR A 128 -4.03 7.18 -6.69
N TYR A 129 -4.78 8.18 -7.14
CA TYR A 129 -6.04 8.00 -7.87
C TYR A 129 -6.30 9.20 -8.78
N GLU A 130 -7.33 9.11 -9.64
CA GLU A 130 -7.71 10.14 -10.59
C GLU A 130 -8.10 11.44 -9.91
N LYS A 131 -7.53 12.55 -10.38
CA LYS A 131 -7.83 13.89 -9.85
C LYS A 131 -9.33 14.23 -9.87
N SER A 132 -10.08 13.69 -10.84
CA SER A 132 -11.53 13.90 -10.95
C SER A 132 -12.31 13.32 -9.77
N LEU A 133 -11.78 12.30 -9.07
CA LEU A 133 -12.44 11.63 -7.95
C LEU A 133 -12.09 12.26 -6.59
N LYS A 134 -11.25 13.30 -6.57
CA LYS A 134 -10.75 13.91 -5.33
C LYS A 134 -11.89 14.39 -4.44
N ASP A 135 -12.77 15.21 -5.00
CA ASP A 135 -13.84 15.83 -4.22
C ASP A 135 -14.89 14.78 -3.79
N ASP A 136 -15.09 13.72 -4.58
CA ASP A 136 -15.98 12.61 -4.21
C ASP A 136 -15.43 11.86 -2.99
N LEU A 137 -14.13 11.52 -2.97
CA LEU A 137 -13.53 10.77 -1.87
C LEU A 137 -13.41 11.59 -0.58
N ILE A 138 -12.89 12.83 -0.65
CA ILE A 138 -12.61 13.62 0.56
C ILE A 138 -13.88 14.16 1.23
N ASN A 139 -15.01 14.14 0.53
CA ASN A 139 -16.31 14.54 1.06
C ASN A 139 -17.23 13.34 1.32
N ASP A 140 -16.78 12.11 1.07
CA ASP A 140 -17.58 10.91 1.34
C ASP A 140 -17.81 10.76 2.87
N PRO A 141 -19.08 10.71 3.33
CA PRO A 141 -19.37 10.66 4.77
C PRO A 141 -18.85 9.40 5.47
N GLU A 142 -18.79 8.26 4.78
CA GLU A 142 -18.24 7.02 5.32
C GLU A 142 -16.72 7.12 5.43
N TRP A 143 -16.06 7.70 4.42
CA TRP A 143 -14.62 7.96 4.45
C TRP A 143 -14.23 8.92 5.58
N CYS A 144 -14.91 10.05 5.70
CA CYS A 144 -14.65 11.09 6.71
C CYS A 144 -14.90 10.63 8.15
N LYS A 145 -15.57 9.50 8.36
CA LYS A 145 -15.72 8.89 9.69
C LYS A 145 -14.39 8.36 10.23
N TYR A 146 -13.47 7.96 9.34
CA TYR A 146 -12.22 7.29 9.70
C TYR A 146 -10.97 8.08 9.30
N PHE A 147 -11.06 8.92 8.27
CA PHE A 147 -9.91 9.58 7.68
C PHE A 147 -10.05 11.10 7.67
N GLU A 148 -8.94 11.78 7.95
CA GLU A 148 -8.80 13.23 7.80
C GLU A 148 -7.94 13.54 6.57
N TYR A 149 -8.43 14.41 5.68
CA TYR A 149 -7.66 14.83 4.52
C TYR A 149 -6.50 15.77 4.92
N ARG A 150 -5.26 15.36 4.60
CA ARG A 150 -4.03 16.10 4.97
C ARG A 150 -3.33 16.82 3.81
N GLY A 151 -3.80 16.67 2.58
CA GLY A 151 -3.26 17.39 1.42
C GLY A 151 -2.94 16.50 0.22
N VAL A 152 -2.18 17.05 -0.72
CA VAL A 152 -1.72 16.37 -1.93
C VAL A 152 -0.22 16.11 -1.80
N ASP A 153 0.18 14.86 -1.90
CA ASP A 153 1.58 14.43 -1.79
C ASP A 153 2.36 14.72 -3.08
N ALA A 154 1.79 14.37 -4.23
CA ALA A 154 2.35 14.66 -5.54
C ALA A 154 1.25 14.76 -6.62
N VAL A 155 1.57 15.40 -7.75
CA VAL A 155 0.74 15.45 -8.95
C VAL A 155 1.60 15.03 -10.13
N SER A 156 1.05 14.19 -11.03
CA SER A 156 1.78 13.75 -12.22
C SER A 156 2.23 14.96 -13.02
N ALA A 157 3.47 14.97 -13.51
CA ALA A 157 3.90 15.95 -14.49
C ALA A 157 2.99 15.82 -15.72
N SER A 158 2.39 16.92 -16.13
CA SER A 158 1.52 17.05 -17.31
C SER A 158 2.29 16.86 -18.61
#